data_AF-A0AAV4N271-F1
#
_entry.id   AF-A0AAV4N271-F1
#
_cell.length_a   1.000
_cell.length_b   1.000
_cell.length_c   1.000
_cell.angle_alpha   90.00
_cell.angle_beta   90.00
_cell.angle_gamma   90.00
#
_symmetry.space_group_name_H-M   'P 1'
#
loop_
_entity.id
_entity.type
_entity.pdbx_description
1 polymer ?
#
loop_
_entity_poly.entity_id
_entity_poly.type
_entity_poly.pdbx_seq_one_letter_code
_entity_poly.pdbx_strand_id
1 'polypeptide(L)'
;MYLSLKYGKLSQGVFVKVPSSLIQRHKIHFHNIVGGVQIILGNNGYIWISPTTGKDVETGGFAENLESISESDRENIVRLRNCILALVAHNKQLFSTIILYAYDASMSYNVKELRKPKIIEEVVYCVMQRIETEGI
;
A
#
# COMPACT_ATOMS: atom_id res chain seq x y z
N MET A 1 21.76 -18.59 -14.14
CA MET A 1 20.78 -18.28 -13.07
C MET A 1 20.65 -16.76 -13.02
N TYR A 2 19.59 -16.20 -13.61
CA TYR A 2 19.39 -14.75 -13.59
C TYR A 2 18.86 -14.35 -12.21
N LEU A 3 19.73 -13.83 -11.34
CA LEU A 3 19.31 -13.16 -10.10
C LEU A 3 18.52 -11.92 -10.51
N SER A 4 17.20 -11.96 -10.32
CA SER A 4 16.36 -10.77 -10.49
C SER A 4 16.64 -9.83 -9.34
N LEU A 5 17.27 -8.67 -9.62
CA LEU A 5 17.53 -7.59 -8.67
C LEU A 5 16.26 -7.02 -8.02
N LYS A 6 15.07 -7.42 -8.49
CA LYS A 6 13.77 -7.08 -7.89
C LYS A 6 13.54 -7.72 -6.52
N TYR A 7 14.27 -8.79 -6.18
CA TYR A 7 14.13 -9.50 -4.91
C TYR A 7 15.39 -9.31 -4.09
N GLY A 8 15.25 -8.78 -2.89
CA GLY A 8 16.36 -8.44 -2.02
C GLY A 8 15.86 -8.04 -0.63
N LYS A 9 16.77 -7.53 0.20
CA LYS A 9 16.40 -6.97 1.51
C LYS A 9 15.54 -5.72 1.28
N LEU A 10 14.44 -5.62 2.02
CA LEU A 10 13.59 -4.44 2.00
C LEU A 10 14.22 -3.34 2.86
N SER A 11 14.34 -2.14 2.30
CA SER A 11 14.98 -0.97 2.90
C SER A 11 14.02 -0.25 3.86
N GLN A 12 14.02 1.10 3.89
CA GLN A 12 13.11 1.85 4.75
C GLN A 12 11.65 1.72 4.28
N GLY A 13 10.73 1.51 5.21
CA GLY A 13 9.31 1.36 4.92
C GLY A 13 8.51 0.88 6.12
N VAL A 14 7.28 0.47 5.86
CA VAL A 14 6.33 -0.01 6.84
C VAL A 14 5.81 -1.38 6.44
N PHE A 15 5.89 -2.31 7.39
CA PHE A 15 5.32 -3.64 7.28
C PHE A 15 3.87 -3.67 7.76
N VAL A 16 3.01 -4.36 7.00
CA VAL A 16 1.64 -4.66 7.39
C VAL A 16 1.36 -6.14 7.18
N LYS A 17 0.88 -6.82 8.22
CA LYS A 17 0.41 -8.20 8.15
C LYS A 17 -1.11 -8.23 8.09
N VAL A 18 -1.65 -8.93 7.11
CA VAL A 18 -3.08 -9.13 6.89
C VAL A 18 -3.39 -10.62 6.70
N PRO A 19 -4.65 -11.05 6.86
CA PRO A 19 -5.05 -12.42 6.49
C PRO A 19 -4.74 -12.70 5.02
N SER A 20 -4.03 -13.79 4.72
CA SER A 20 -3.65 -14.16 3.35
C SER A 20 -4.85 -14.45 2.44
N SER A 21 -5.99 -14.85 3.01
CA SER A 21 -7.26 -15.05 2.30
C SER A 21 -7.82 -13.76 1.70
N LEU A 22 -7.44 -12.59 2.22
CA LEU A 22 -7.88 -11.30 1.70
C LEU A 22 -6.98 -10.78 0.58
N ILE A 23 -5.82 -11.39 0.32
CA ILE A 23 -4.96 -10.99 -0.80
C ILE A 23 -5.44 -11.65 -2.09
N GLN A 24 -5.82 -10.84 -3.07
CA GLN A 24 -6.08 -11.34 -4.41
C GLN A 24 -4.77 -11.73 -5.09
N ARG A 25 -4.73 -12.93 -5.67
CA ARG A 25 -3.54 -13.42 -6.38
C ARG A 25 -3.39 -12.72 -7.72
N HIS A 26 -2.27 -12.02 -7.90
CA HIS A 26 -1.88 -11.40 -9.16
C HIS A 26 -0.51 -11.88 -9.62
N LYS A 27 -0.21 -11.77 -10.92
CA LYS A 27 1.12 -12.06 -11.48
C LYS A 27 2.16 -11.00 -11.14
N ILE A 28 1.71 -9.78 -10.83
CA ILE A 28 2.53 -8.63 -10.47
C ILE A 28 2.22 -8.29 -9.03
N HIS A 29 3.26 -8.21 -8.19
CA HIS A 29 3.14 -7.92 -6.75
C HIS A 29 3.65 -6.53 -6.38
N PHE A 30 4.39 -5.88 -7.27
CA PHE A 30 4.99 -4.57 -7.07
C PHE A 30 4.11 -3.53 -7.75
N HIS A 31 3.60 -2.58 -6.96
CA HIS A 31 2.70 -1.54 -7.43
C HIS A 31 3.22 -0.18 -6.98
N ASN A 32 3.47 0.71 -7.93
CA ASN A 32 3.75 2.10 -7.62
C ASN A 32 2.42 2.82 -7.45
N ILE A 33 2.18 3.38 -6.27
CA ILE A 33 1.02 4.20 -5.97
C ILE A 33 1.37 5.66 -6.21
N VAL A 34 0.37 6.46 -6.58
CA VAL A 34 0.52 7.91 -6.72
C VAL A 34 0.96 8.52 -5.39
N GLY A 35 1.81 9.55 -5.42
CA GLY A 35 2.31 10.21 -4.20
C GLY A 35 3.64 9.68 -3.68
N GLY A 36 4.47 9.08 -4.53
CA GLY A 36 5.86 8.74 -4.18
C GLY A 36 5.99 7.52 -3.28
N VAL A 37 5.00 6.61 -3.28
CA VAL A 37 5.02 5.39 -2.47
C VAL A 37 4.86 4.14 -3.34
N GLN A 38 5.61 3.10 -3.04
CA GLN A 38 5.52 1.77 -3.61
C GLN A 38 4.93 0.80 -2.59
N ILE A 39 4.13 -0.16 -3.09
CA ILE A 39 3.56 -1.25 -2.30
C ILE A 39 3.97 -2.58 -2.92
N ILE A 40 4.33 -3.53 -2.06
CA ILE A 40 4.56 -4.93 -2.40
C ILE A 40 3.47 -5.77 -1.73
N LEU A 41 2.66 -6.47 -2.53
CA LEU A 41 1.57 -7.35 -2.07
C LEU A 41 2.01 -8.81 -2.11
N GLY A 42 2.47 -9.34 -0.98
CA GLY A 42 2.79 -10.76 -0.84
C GLY A 42 1.55 -11.63 -0.73
N ASN A 43 1.51 -12.74 -1.50
CA ASN A 43 0.41 -13.72 -1.46
C ASN A 43 0.20 -14.38 -0.07
N ASN A 44 1.17 -14.24 0.83
CA ASN A 44 1.12 -14.72 2.21
C ASN A 44 0.43 -13.72 3.17
N GLY A 45 -0.11 -12.61 2.68
CA GLY A 45 -0.68 -11.56 3.52
C GLY A 45 0.37 -10.59 4.08
N TYR A 46 1.60 -10.61 3.56
CA TYR A 46 2.64 -9.67 3.96
C TYR A 46 2.68 -8.54 2.95
N ILE A 47 2.45 -7.33 3.45
CA ILE A 47 2.44 -6.12 2.65
C ILE A 47 3.60 -5.25 3.10
N TRP A 48 4.38 -4.75 2.14
CA TRP A 48 5.43 -3.78 2.37
C TRP A 48 5.07 -2.46 1.70
N ILE A 49 5.18 -1.36 2.43
CA ILE A 49 4.91 0.00 1.95
C ILE A 49 6.20 0.81 2.11
N SER A 50 6.77 1.31 1.02
CA SER A 50 8.04 2.05 1.03
C SER A 50 7.95 3.29 0.16
N PRO A 51 8.77 4.32 0.39
CA PRO A 51 8.89 5.41 -0.58
C PRO A 51 9.36 4.85 -1.93
N THR A 52 9.02 5.53 -3.02
CA THR A 52 9.48 5.21 -4.36
C THR A 52 10.91 5.75 -4.54
N THR A 53 11.87 5.16 -3.83
CA THR A 53 13.29 5.45 -4.00
C THR A 53 13.84 4.59 -5.14
N GLY A 54 14.10 5.20 -6.30
CA GLY A 54 14.63 4.49 -7.48
C GLY A 54 15.96 3.75 -7.25
N LYS A 55 16.67 4.06 -6.16
CA LYS A 55 18.00 3.53 -5.80
C LYS A 55 17.99 2.10 -5.27
N ASP A 56 16.90 1.64 -4.65
CA ASP A 56 16.86 0.31 -4.02
C ASP A 56 16.77 -0.82 -5.07
N VAL A 57 16.14 -0.54 -6.21
CA VAL A 57 16.01 -1.47 -7.35
C VAL A 57 17.35 -1.65 -8.07
N GLU A 58 18.19 -0.63 -8.11
CA GLU A 58 19.50 -0.66 -8.77
C GLU A 58 20.55 -1.44 -7.97
N THR A 59 20.43 -1.46 -6.64
CA THR A 59 21.40 -2.10 -5.73
C THR A 59 20.96 -3.48 -5.23
N GLY A 60 19.76 -3.95 -5.60
CA GLY A 60 19.20 -5.23 -5.14
C GLY A 60 18.96 -5.27 -3.62
N GLY A 61 18.82 -4.12 -2.96
CA GLY A 61 18.59 -4.01 -1.52
C GLY A 61 19.81 -4.27 -0.62
N PHE A 62 21.02 -4.41 -1.17
CA PHE A 62 22.23 -4.61 -0.35
C PHE A 62 22.80 -3.31 0.21
N ALA A 63 22.47 -2.17 -0.39
CA ALA A 63 22.79 -0.86 0.16
C ALA A 63 21.65 -0.41 1.10
N GLU A 64 21.99 -0.09 2.36
CA GLU A 64 21.01 0.54 3.25
C GLU A 64 20.82 1.99 2.83
N ASN A 65 19.68 2.29 2.22
CA ASN A 65 19.28 3.65 1.95
C ASN A 65 18.92 4.33 3.28
N LEU A 66 19.88 5.10 3.84
CA LEU A 66 19.73 5.87 5.09
C LEU A 66 19.32 7.33 4.84
N GLU A 67 18.90 7.65 3.61
CA GLU A 67 18.45 9.00 3.29
C GLU A 67 17.21 9.36 4.11
N SER A 68 17.11 10.64 4.48
CA SER A 68 15.96 11.15 5.21
C SER A 68 14.74 11.13 4.28
N ILE A 69 13.73 10.33 4.64
CA ILE A 69 12.43 10.36 3.96
C ILE A 69 11.77 11.74 4.17
N SER A 70 11.08 12.27 3.17
CA SER A 70 10.33 13.51 3.32
C SER A 70 9.14 13.34 4.27
N GLU A 71 8.67 14.43 4.89
CA GLU A 71 7.44 14.36 5.72
C GLU A 71 6.22 13.96 4.90
N SER A 72 6.13 14.42 3.64
CA SER A 72 5.05 14.06 2.73
C SER A 72 5.01 12.57 2.39
N ASP A 73 6.17 11.95 2.13
CA ASP A 73 6.21 10.51 1.83
C ASP A 73 5.85 9.69 3.07
N ARG A 74 6.33 10.12 4.26
CA ARG A 74 5.93 9.50 5.53
C ARG A 74 4.42 9.57 5.74
N GLU A 75 3.81 10.72 5.47
CA GLU A 75 2.36 10.90 5.59
C GLU A 75 1.61 9.96 4.63
N ASN A 76 2.06 9.85 3.37
CA ASN A 76 1.45 8.97 2.37
C ASN A 76 1.58 7.49 2.74
N ILE A 77 2.73 7.06 3.28
CA ILE A 77 2.94 5.69 3.77
C ILE A 77 1.95 5.38 4.90
N VAL A 78 1.78 6.29 5.86
CA VAL A 78 0.86 6.10 6.99
C VAL A 78 -0.60 6.12 6.53
N ARG A 79 -0.95 6.99 5.57
CA ARG A 79 -2.28 7.03 4.93
C ARG A 79 -2.60 5.66 4.32
N LEU A 80 -1.72 5.14 3.47
CA LEU A 80 -1.89 3.83 2.83
C LEU A 80 -2.03 2.69 3.83
N ARG A 81 -1.17 2.67 4.86
CA ARG A 81 -1.28 1.71 5.95
C ARG A 81 -2.68 1.73 6.57
N ASN A 82 -3.19 2.90 6.90
CA ASN A 82 -4.50 3.04 7.52
C ASN A 82 -5.62 2.58 6.57
N CYS A 83 -5.55 2.92 5.29
CA CYS A 83 -6.51 2.46 4.27
C CYS A 83 -6.50 0.93 4.13
N ILE A 84 -5.34 0.28 4.14
CA ILE A 84 -5.25 -1.19 4.09
C ILE A 84 -5.88 -1.81 5.33
N LEU A 85 -5.60 -1.28 6.52
CA LEU A 85 -6.20 -1.78 7.76
C LEU A 85 -7.72 -1.59 7.79
N ALA A 86 -8.22 -0.47 7.25
CA ALA A 86 -9.64 -0.22 7.06
C ALA A 86 -10.30 -1.28 6.17
N LEU A 87 -9.75 -1.53 4.98
CA LEU A 87 -10.28 -2.53 4.05
C LEU A 87 -10.29 -3.94 4.67
N VAL A 88 -9.24 -4.29 5.42
CA VAL A 88 -9.15 -5.57 6.13
C VAL A 88 -10.19 -5.69 7.24
N ALA A 89 -10.43 -4.62 8.00
CA ALA A 89 -11.44 -4.61 9.05
C ALA A 89 -12.86 -4.87 8.51
N HIS A 90 -13.12 -4.46 7.27
CA HIS A 90 -14.37 -4.71 6.55
C HIS A 90 -14.35 -6.00 5.70
N ASN A 91 -13.36 -6.88 5.89
CA ASN A 91 -13.19 -8.15 5.17
C ASN A 91 -13.21 -7.98 3.63
N LYS A 92 -12.66 -6.88 3.12
CA LYS A 92 -12.58 -6.62 1.68
C LYS A 92 -11.31 -7.24 1.09
N GLN A 93 -11.41 -7.77 -0.13
CA GLN A 93 -10.25 -8.29 -0.85
C GLN A 93 -9.31 -7.14 -1.24
N LEU A 94 -8.01 -7.37 -1.14
CA LEU A 94 -6.95 -6.42 -1.43
C LEU A 94 -6.30 -6.76 -2.78
N PHE A 95 -6.33 -5.77 -3.67
CA PHE A 95 -5.62 -5.74 -4.95
C PHE A 95 -5.16 -4.31 -5.24
N SER A 96 -4.38 -4.10 -6.29
CA SER A 96 -3.78 -2.80 -6.57
C SER A 96 -4.80 -1.67 -6.75
N THR A 97 -5.90 -1.94 -7.44
CA THR A 97 -6.90 -0.92 -7.78
C THR A 97 -7.72 -0.47 -6.58
N ILE A 98 -8.18 -1.41 -5.72
CA ILE A 98 -8.92 -1.04 -4.50
C ILE A 98 -8.06 -0.21 -3.54
N ILE A 99 -6.76 -0.51 -3.45
CA ILE A 99 -5.83 0.26 -2.61
C ILE A 99 -5.63 1.67 -3.19
N LEU A 100 -5.54 1.81 -4.51
CA LEU A 100 -5.47 3.11 -5.18
C LEU A 100 -6.75 3.93 -4.93
N TYR A 101 -7.93 3.34 -5.07
CA TYR A 101 -9.19 4.04 -4.81
C TYR A 101 -9.34 4.44 -3.35
N ALA A 102 -8.89 3.58 -2.42
CA ALA A 102 -8.86 3.93 -1.01
C ALA A 102 -7.88 5.07 -0.72
N TYR A 103 -6.74 5.12 -1.42
CA TYR A 103 -5.81 6.23 -1.33
C TYR A 103 -6.46 7.54 -1.81
N ASP A 104 -7.05 7.55 -3.00
CA ASP A 104 -7.69 8.73 -3.58
C ASP A 104 -8.85 9.22 -2.71
N ALA A 105 -9.71 8.32 -2.22
CA ALA A 105 -10.81 8.69 -1.32
C ALA A 105 -10.31 9.23 0.03
N SER A 106 -9.17 8.73 0.52
CA SER A 106 -8.58 9.20 1.78
C SER A 106 -7.89 10.57 1.67
N MET A 107 -7.64 11.08 0.47
CA MET A 107 -7.04 12.41 0.26
C MET A 107 -7.95 13.55 0.76
N SER A 108 -9.25 13.33 0.83
CA SER A 108 -10.21 14.28 1.39
C SER A 108 -10.10 14.44 2.91
N TYR A 109 -9.38 13.55 3.59
CA TYR A 109 -9.27 13.50 5.05
C TYR A 109 -7.82 13.63 5.54
N ASN A 110 -7.65 14.14 6.75
CA ASN A 110 -6.34 14.15 7.39
C ASN A 110 -5.97 12.74 7.89
N VAL A 111 -4.68 12.37 7.80
CA VAL A 111 -4.19 11.04 8.20
C VAL A 111 -4.51 10.67 9.65
N LYS A 112 -4.57 11.65 10.55
CA LYS A 112 -4.95 11.43 11.96
C LYS A 112 -6.40 11.00 12.10
N GLU A 113 -7.25 11.43 11.18
CA GLU A 113 -8.69 11.19 11.21
C GLU A 113 -9.06 9.84 10.60
N LEU A 114 -8.23 9.30 9.70
CA LEU A 114 -8.36 7.96 9.10
C LEU A 114 -8.26 6.79 10.11
N ARG A 115 -8.16 7.08 11.42
CA ARG A 115 -8.28 6.08 12.50
C ARG A 115 -9.67 6.06 13.13
N LYS A 116 -10.50 7.08 12.88
CA LYS A 116 -11.86 7.16 13.43
C LYS A 116 -12.75 6.17 12.66
N PRO A 117 -13.55 5.33 13.34
CA PRO A 117 -14.33 4.28 12.69
C PRO A 117 -15.33 4.83 11.66
N LYS A 118 -15.95 5.99 11.95
CA LYS A 118 -16.90 6.65 11.04
C LYS A 118 -16.27 7.01 9.68
N ILE A 119 -15.05 7.54 9.71
CA ILE A 119 -14.35 7.99 8.49
C ILE A 119 -13.85 6.78 7.70
N ILE A 120 -13.37 5.75 8.41
CA ILE A 120 -12.97 4.48 7.78
C ILE A 120 -14.16 3.87 7.02
N GLU A 121 -15.32 3.81 7.66
CA GLU A 121 -16.53 3.25 7.05
C GLU A 121 -16.95 4.03 5.81
N GLU A 122 -16.89 5.37 5.86
CA GLU A 122 -17.19 6.25 4.73
C GLU A 122 -16.19 6.07 3.57
N VAL A 123 -14.89 5.99 3.86
CA VAL A 123 -13.86 5.72 2.83
C VAL A 123 -14.10 4.35 2.19
N VAL A 124 -14.36 3.31 2.97
CA VAL A 124 -14.67 1.97 2.43
C VAL A 124 -15.94 2.01 1.58
N TYR A 125 -16.99 2.72 2.02
CA TYR A 125 -18.22 2.89 1.26
C TYR A 125 -17.98 3.56 -0.10
N CYS A 126 -17.26 4.69 -0.12
CA CYS A 126 -16.92 5.39 -1.37
C CYS A 126 -16.13 4.49 -2.33
N VAL A 127 -15.19 3.69 -1.81
CA VAL A 127 -14.40 2.75 -2.62
C VAL A 127 -15.29 1.66 -3.22
N MET A 128 -16.20 1.08 -2.44
CA MET A 128 -17.13 0.05 -2.92
C MET A 128 -18.06 0.60 -4.00
N GLN A 129 -18.63 1.79 -3.80
CA GLN A 129 -19.47 2.46 -4.80
C GLN A 129 -18.72 2.70 -6.12
N ARG A 130 -17.45 3.04 -6.04
CA ARG A 130 -16.61 3.24 -7.23
C ARG A 130 -16.33 1.93 -7.96
N ILE A 131 -16.05 0.85 -7.22
CA ILE A 131 -15.87 -0.49 -7.78
C ILE A 131 -17.15 -0.97 -8.47
N GLU A 132 -18.32 -0.77 -7.84
CA GLU A 132 -19.62 -1.11 -8.41
C GLU A 132 -19.91 -0.33 -9.71
N THR A 133 -19.59 0.96 -9.74
CA THR A 133 -19.77 1.82 -10.93
C THR A 133 -18.89 1.36 -12.09
N GLU A 134 -17.68 0.90 -11.80
CA GLU A 134 -16.72 0.45 -12.80
C GLU A 134 -16.90 -1.04 -13.20
N GLY A 135 -17.77 -1.78 -12.49
CA GLY A 135 -18.10 -3.17 -12.79
C GLY A 135 -16.95 -4.15 -12.56
N ILE A 136 -16.06 -3.86 -11.60
CA ILE A 136 -14.86 -4.66 -11.26
C ILE A 136 -15.16 -5.67 -10.16
#